data_AF-A0A7X9P2B8-F1
#
_entry.id   AF-A0A7X9P2B8-F1
#
_cell.length_a   1.000
_cell.length_b   1.000
_cell.length_c   1.000
_cell.angle_alpha   90.00
_cell.angle_beta   90.00
_cell.angle_gamma   90.00
#
_symmetry.space_group_name_H-M   'P 1'
#
loop_
_entity.id
_entity.type
_entity.pdbx_description
1 polymer ?
#
loop_
_entity_poly.entity_id
_entity_poly.type
_entity_poly.pdbx_seq_one_letter_code
_entity_poly.pdbx_strand_id
1 'polypeptide(L)'
;MKIDLIKNYETCKFGVAVYKRLSRDNFEFVYYNPWGRKIDGLDNDEVVIGRKLQDVFPNIFEFGLVEILEKVYQTGKTEIFPNKEYVVNEFKSLYRTNRVQKINNDLVVALYTDQKDIFQYLMKVEEENLVLSKALDYISHKLRGDLTTSLGVLELFDTVNVPTNEKETLLKVVKKNLENIDAKIHCLVRILSEHK
;
A
#
# COMPACT_ATOMS: atom_id res chain seq x y z
N MET A 1 -9.40 -3.69 -37.52
CA MET A 1 -9.22 -2.62 -36.51
C MET A 1 -10.00 -2.86 -35.20
N LYS A 2 -11.35 -3.02 -35.20
CA LYS A 2 -12.12 -3.32 -33.96
C LYS A 2 -11.77 -4.68 -33.33
N ILE A 3 -11.49 -5.70 -34.13
CA ILE A 3 -11.24 -7.08 -33.66
C ILE A 3 -9.78 -7.27 -33.18
N ASP A 4 -8.83 -6.56 -33.80
CA ASP A 4 -7.40 -6.74 -33.53
C ASP A 4 -6.99 -6.15 -32.17
N LEU A 5 -7.59 -5.03 -31.77
CA LEU A 5 -7.39 -4.45 -30.44
C LEU A 5 -7.99 -5.34 -29.34
N ILE A 6 -9.14 -5.97 -29.61
CA ILE A 6 -9.83 -6.85 -28.65
C ILE A 6 -9.01 -8.13 -28.39
N LYS A 7 -8.47 -8.76 -29.44
CA LYS A 7 -7.61 -9.95 -29.32
C LYS A 7 -6.38 -9.71 -28.45
N ASN A 8 -5.79 -8.51 -28.49
CA ASN A 8 -4.61 -8.19 -27.67
C ASN A 8 -4.88 -8.21 -26.15
N TYR A 9 -6.13 -8.07 -25.72
CA TYR A 9 -6.48 -7.99 -24.29
C TYR A 9 -7.01 -9.29 -23.71
N GLU A 10 -7.22 -10.34 -24.51
CA GLU A 10 -7.73 -11.63 -24.03
C GLU A 10 -6.78 -12.30 -23.04
N THR A 11 -5.46 -12.15 -23.24
CA THR A 11 -4.42 -12.75 -22.40
C THR A 11 -3.83 -11.80 -21.36
N CYS A 12 -4.27 -10.54 -21.30
CA CYS A 12 -3.76 -9.56 -20.34
C CYS A 12 -4.19 -9.91 -18.91
N LYS A 13 -3.27 -9.80 -17.95
CA LYS A 13 -3.55 -9.91 -16.49
C LYS A 13 -4.10 -8.61 -15.88
N PHE A 14 -4.85 -7.87 -16.68
CA PHE A 14 -5.54 -6.64 -16.28
C PHE A 14 -7.00 -6.78 -16.69
N GLY A 15 -7.91 -6.23 -15.89
CA GLY A 15 -9.30 -6.10 -16.28
C GLY A 15 -9.44 -5.06 -17.38
N VAL A 16 -10.16 -5.39 -18.44
CA VAL A 16 -10.41 -4.50 -19.58
C VAL A 16 -11.89 -4.53 -19.88
N ALA A 17 -12.57 -3.40 -19.70
CA ALA A 17 -13.98 -3.24 -20.03
C ALA A 17 -14.16 -2.07 -21.00
N VAL A 18 -14.97 -2.26 -22.05
CA VAL A 18 -15.35 -1.22 -23.00
C VAL A 18 -16.82 -0.90 -22.80
N TYR A 19 -17.11 0.38 -22.69
CA TYR A 19 -18.42 0.92 -22.45
C TYR A 19 -18.90 1.74 -23.64
N LYS A 20 -20.16 1.55 -24.02
CA LYS A 20 -20.89 2.49 -24.88
C LYS A 20 -21.74 3.40 -24.02
N ARG A 21 -21.65 4.70 -24.25
CA ARG A 21 -22.53 5.66 -23.57
C ARG A 21 -23.91 5.63 -24.23
N LEU A 22 -24.95 5.36 -23.45
CA LEU A 22 -26.35 5.38 -23.91
C LEU A 22 -27.00 6.74 -23.68
N SER A 23 -26.75 7.33 -22.50
CA SER A 23 -27.17 8.67 -22.10
C SER A 23 -26.18 9.20 -21.07
N ARG A 24 -26.41 10.40 -20.54
CA ARG A 24 -25.63 10.92 -19.41
C ARG A 24 -25.65 9.90 -18.25
N ASP A 25 -24.47 9.60 -17.71
CA ASP A 25 -24.26 8.71 -16.56
C ASP A 25 -24.75 7.26 -16.76
N ASN A 26 -25.05 6.86 -18.00
CA ASN A 26 -25.60 5.54 -18.33
C ASN A 26 -24.76 4.87 -19.42
N PHE A 27 -24.14 3.76 -19.05
CA PHE A 27 -23.15 3.06 -19.86
C PHE A 27 -23.53 1.59 -20.01
N GLU A 28 -23.26 1.04 -21.19
CA GLU A 28 -23.50 -0.37 -21.53
C GLU A 28 -22.18 -1.07 -21.81
N PHE A 29 -22.01 -2.30 -21.32
CA PHE A 29 -20.84 -3.11 -21.65
C PHE A 29 -20.87 -3.57 -23.12
N VAL A 30 -19.87 -3.17 -23.89
CA VAL A 30 -19.64 -3.65 -25.27
C VAL A 30 -18.60 -4.77 -25.31
N TYR A 31 -17.64 -4.73 -24.39
CA TYR A 31 -16.62 -5.75 -24.26
C TYR A 31 -16.17 -5.84 -22.81
N TYR A 32 -15.79 -7.05 -22.43
CA TYR A 32 -15.14 -7.34 -21.17
C TYR A 32 -14.13 -8.45 -21.43
N ASN A 33 -12.90 -8.36 -20.91
CA ASN A 33 -11.93 -9.43 -21.09
C ASN A 33 -12.09 -10.56 -20.04
N PRO A 34 -11.60 -11.78 -20.33
CA PRO A 34 -11.71 -12.92 -19.41
C PRO A 34 -11.08 -12.67 -18.04
N TRP A 35 -9.94 -11.98 -17.99
CA TRP A 35 -9.28 -11.68 -16.72
C TRP A 35 -10.13 -10.77 -15.85
N GLY A 36 -10.71 -9.71 -16.41
CA GLY A 36 -11.61 -8.80 -15.72
C GLY A 36 -12.81 -9.52 -15.12
N ARG A 37 -13.48 -10.36 -15.92
CA ARG A 37 -14.58 -11.20 -15.43
C ARG A 37 -14.16 -12.12 -14.30
N LYS A 38 -13.01 -12.78 -14.43
CA LYS A 38 -12.48 -13.68 -13.39
C LYS A 38 -12.24 -12.94 -12.06
N ILE A 39 -11.59 -11.78 -12.10
CA ILE A 39 -11.29 -11.01 -10.86
C ILE A 39 -12.54 -10.35 -10.28
N ASP A 40 -13.61 -10.19 -11.05
CA ASP A 40 -14.91 -9.72 -10.57
C ASP A 40 -15.88 -10.86 -10.20
N GLY A 41 -15.50 -12.12 -10.45
CA GLY A 41 -16.30 -13.31 -10.12
C GLY A 41 -17.51 -13.50 -11.03
N LEU A 42 -17.38 -13.13 -12.30
CA LEU A 42 -18.42 -13.25 -13.32
C LEU A 42 -18.09 -14.44 -14.24
N ASP A 43 -18.92 -15.47 -14.20
CA ASP A 43 -18.59 -16.76 -14.83
C ASP A 43 -18.90 -16.84 -16.34
N ASN A 44 -19.58 -15.85 -16.96
CA ASN A 44 -19.93 -15.90 -18.38
C ASN A 44 -20.07 -14.53 -19.07
N ASP A 45 -19.62 -14.44 -20.32
CA ASP A 45 -19.66 -13.24 -21.18
C ASP A 45 -21.09 -12.80 -21.50
N GLU A 46 -21.98 -13.77 -21.76
CA GLU A 46 -23.40 -13.53 -22.10
C GLU A 46 -24.16 -12.81 -20.97
N VAL A 47 -23.66 -12.86 -19.73
CA VAL A 47 -24.29 -12.22 -18.58
C VAL A 47 -24.02 -10.71 -18.55
N VAL A 48 -22.96 -10.22 -19.18
CA VAL A 48 -22.48 -8.84 -18.99
C VAL A 48 -22.64 -7.97 -20.24
N ILE A 49 -22.35 -8.51 -21.43
CA ILE A 49 -22.38 -7.72 -22.66
C ILE A 49 -23.82 -7.27 -22.98
N GLY A 50 -24.01 -6.01 -23.35
CA GLY A 50 -25.32 -5.40 -23.59
C GLY A 50 -26.08 -5.03 -22.31
N ARG A 51 -25.54 -5.33 -21.12
CA ARG A 51 -26.12 -4.86 -19.85
C ARG A 51 -25.59 -3.50 -19.47
N LYS A 52 -26.40 -2.76 -18.71
CA LYS A 52 -25.97 -1.48 -18.15
C LYS A 52 -24.98 -1.70 -17.02
N LEU A 53 -24.03 -0.79 -16.89
CA LEU A 53 -22.97 -0.83 -15.91
C LEU A 53 -23.51 -1.00 -14.48
N GLN A 54 -24.51 -0.22 -14.12
CA GLN A 54 -25.17 -0.26 -12.81
C GLN A 54 -25.98 -1.52 -12.54
N ASP A 55 -26.46 -2.20 -13.58
CA ASP A 55 -27.22 -3.45 -13.42
C ASP A 55 -26.28 -4.62 -13.07
N VAL A 56 -25.03 -4.54 -13.54
CA VAL A 56 -23.98 -5.53 -13.25
C VAL A 56 -23.24 -5.17 -11.94
N PHE A 57 -23.05 -3.88 -11.69
CA PHE A 57 -22.33 -3.35 -10.52
C PHE A 57 -23.18 -2.28 -9.82
N PRO A 58 -24.07 -2.65 -8.88
CA PRO A 58 -25.03 -1.72 -8.26
C PRO A 58 -24.38 -0.52 -7.56
N ASN A 59 -23.25 -0.73 -6.87
CA ASN A 59 -22.57 0.30 -6.08
C ASN A 59 -21.59 1.16 -6.91
N ILE A 60 -21.68 1.12 -8.25
CA ILE A 60 -20.68 1.76 -9.13
C ILE A 60 -20.73 3.30 -9.10
N PHE A 61 -21.88 3.87 -8.73
CA PHE A 61 -22.04 5.31 -8.54
C PHE A 61 -21.30 5.78 -7.30
N GLU A 62 -21.47 5.09 -6.17
CA GLU A 62 -20.75 5.36 -4.92
C GLU A 62 -19.24 5.17 -5.09
N PHE A 63 -18.86 4.17 -5.88
CA PHE A 63 -17.47 3.97 -6.27
C PHE A 63 -16.90 5.19 -6.99
N GLY A 64 -17.70 5.88 -7.82
CA GLY A 64 -17.31 7.10 -8.55
C GLY A 64 -16.78 6.86 -9.96
N LEU A 65 -16.81 5.62 -10.47
CA LEU A 65 -16.31 5.32 -11.83
C LEU A 65 -17.14 5.99 -12.93
N VAL A 66 -18.46 6.10 -12.73
CA VAL A 66 -19.37 6.67 -13.73
C VAL A 66 -19.03 8.13 -14.04
N GLU A 67 -18.68 8.92 -13.02
CA GLU A 67 -18.29 10.32 -13.20
C GLU A 67 -17.01 10.45 -14.04
N ILE A 68 -16.05 9.53 -13.84
CA ILE A 68 -14.81 9.50 -14.62
C ILE A 68 -15.11 9.08 -16.06
N LEU A 69 -15.96 8.07 -16.28
CA LEU A 69 -16.38 7.66 -17.63
C LEU A 69 -17.03 8.83 -18.37
N GLU A 70 -17.92 9.57 -17.70
CA GLU A 70 -18.59 10.75 -18.26
C GLU A 70 -17.59 11.88 -18.59
N LYS A 71 -16.66 12.19 -17.67
CA LYS A 71 -15.61 13.19 -17.89
C LYS A 71 -14.72 12.85 -19.09
N VAL A 72 -14.26 11.59 -19.18
CA VAL A 72 -13.44 11.11 -20.30
C VAL A 72 -14.24 11.13 -21.60
N TYR A 73 -15.51 10.75 -21.56
CA TYR A 73 -16.39 10.79 -22.73
C TYR A 73 -16.51 12.20 -23.30
N GLN A 74 -16.74 13.20 -22.43
CA GLN A 74 -16.95 14.59 -22.83
C GLN A 74 -15.64 15.26 -23.30
N THR A 75 -14.54 15.02 -22.59
CA THR A 75 -13.27 15.74 -22.84
C THR A 75 -12.37 15.03 -23.84
N GLY A 76 -12.53 13.71 -24.03
CA GLY A 76 -11.60 12.86 -24.78
C GLY A 76 -10.23 12.66 -24.12
N LYS A 77 -9.97 13.31 -22.97
CA LYS A 77 -8.70 13.18 -22.24
C LYS A 77 -8.69 11.89 -21.44
N THR A 78 -7.54 11.21 -21.42
CA THR A 78 -7.35 10.03 -20.56
C THR A 78 -7.32 10.46 -19.11
N GLU A 79 -8.01 9.73 -18.24
CA GLU A 79 -8.04 9.98 -16.80
C GLU A 79 -7.62 8.72 -16.03
N ILE A 80 -6.99 8.92 -14.88
CA ILE A 80 -6.65 7.84 -13.94
C ILE A 80 -7.55 8.01 -12.74
N PHE A 81 -8.41 7.02 -12.53
CA PHE A 81 -9.14 6.87 -11.29
C PHE A 81 -8.24 6.20 -10.25
N PRO A 82 -7.91 6.90 -9.15
CA PRO A 82 -6.97 6.40 -8.16
C PRO A 82 -7.46 5.11 -7.52
N ASN A 83 -6.55 4.38 -6.87
CA ASN A 83 -6.90 3.19 -6.12
C ASN A 83 -7.97 3.52 -5.08
N LYS A 84 -9.18 3.00 -5.28
CA LYS A 84 -10.30 3.16 -4.36
C LYS A 84 -10.89 1.82 -4.00
N GLU A 85 -11.46 1.78 -2.81
CA GLU A 85 -12.26 0.66 -2.35
C GLU A 85 -13.60 0.65 -3.09
N TYR A 86 -13.91 -0.50 -3.70
CA TYR A 86 -15.20 -0.84 -4.24
C TYR A 86 -15.86 -1.87 -3.32
N VAL A 87 -16.88 -1.43 -2.59
CA VAL A 87 -17.65 -2.29 -1.68
C VAL A 87 -18.67 -3.07 -2.51
N VAL A 88 -18.47 -4.38 -2.62
CA VAL A 88 -19.39 -5.27 -3.34
C VAL A 88 -20.55 -5.66 -2.41
N ASN A 89 -20.25 -6.00 -1.16
CA ASN A 89 -21.21 -6.28 -0.09
C ASN A 89 -20.51 -6.18 1.28
N GLU A 90 -21.25 -6.44 2.37
CA GLU A 90 -20.77 -6.37 3.77
C GLU A 90 -19.48 -7.17 4.04
N PHE A 91 -19.18 -8.20 3.24
CA PHE A 91 -18.05 -9.11 3.45
C PHE A 91 -16.97 -9.02 2.36
N LYS A 92 -17.18 -8.22 1.31
CA LYS A 92 -16.30 -8.18 0.13
C LYS A 92 -16.06 -6.75 -0.35
N SER A 93 -14.81 -6.33 -0.23
CA SER A 93 -14.28 -5.11 -0.83
C SER A 93 -13.16 -5.43 -1.83
N LEU A 94 -13.10 -4.65 -2.90
CA LEU A 94 -12.09 -4.73 -3.97
C LEU A 94 -11.33 -3.41 -4.06
N TYR A 95 -10.02 -3.45 -4.34
CA TYR A 95 -9.22 -2.24 -4.49
C TYR A 95 -8.80 -2.09 -5.95
N ARG A 96 -9.31 -1.05 -6.61
CA ARG A 96 -9.20 -0.89 -8.06
C ARG A 96 -8.62 0.48 -8.41
N THR A 97 -7.53 0.45 -9.17
CA THR A 97 -7.08 1.60 -9.96
C THR A 97 -7.61 1.43 -11.38
N ASN A 98 -8.27 2.45 -11.94
CA ASN A 98 -8.78 2.42 -13.32
C ASN A 98 -8.07 3.48 -14.17
N ARG A 99 -7.55 3.10 -15.34
CA ARG A 99 -7.15 4.04 -16.39
C ARG A 99 -8.23 4.05 -17.46
N VAL A 100 -8.83 5.22 -17.67
CA VAL A 100 -10.00 5.39 -18.53
C VAL A 100 -9.63 6.26 -19.72
N GLN A 101 -9.92 5.79 -20.93
CA GLN A 101 -9.63 6.53 -22.17
C GLN A 101 -10.75 6.36 -23.20
N LYS A 102 -10.99 7.42 -23.98
CA LYS A 102 -11.95 7.39 -25.09
C LYS A 102 -11.28 6.74 -26.31
N ILE A 103 -11.93 5.76 -26.92
CA ILE A 103 -11.42 5.09 -28.13
C ILE A 103 -12.12 5.61 -29.39
N ASN A 104 -13.42 5.88 -29.32
CA ASN A 104 -14.24 6.40 -30.43
C ASN A 104 -15.33 7.33 -29.89
N ASN A 105 -16.12 7.98 -30.77
CA ASN A 105 -17.14 8.95 -30.38
C ASN A 105 -18.06 8.47 -29.25
N ASP A 106 -18.44 7.19 -29.28
CA ASP A 106 -19.41 6.62 -28.34
C ASP A 106 -18.80 5.63 -27.33
N LEU A 107 -17.50 5.35 -27.44
CA LEU A 107 -16.83 4.25 -26.72
C LEU A 107 -15.71 4.73 -25.79
N VAL A 108 -15.76 4.25 -24.55
CA VAL A 108 -14.75 4.48 -23.52
C VAL A 108 -14.25 3.12 -23.03
N VAL A 109 -12.94 2.97 -22.86
CA VAL A 109 -12.35 1.78 -22.24
C VAL A 109 -11.83 2.10 -20.85
N ALA A 110 -12.04 1.18 -19.91
CA ALA A 110 -11.40 1.17 -18.61
C ALA A 110 -10.45 -0.03 -18.53
N LEU A 111 -9.18 0.24 -18.26
CA LEU A 111 -8.19 -0.74 -17.87
C LEU A 111 -8.06 -0.69 -16.34
N TYR A 112 -8.16 -1.83 -15.66
CA TYR A 112 -8.08 -1.84 -14.20
C TYR A 112 -7.34 -3.04 -13.66
N THR A 113 -6.83 -2.88 -12.45
CA THR A 113 -5.99 -3.89 -11.79
C THR A 113 -6.51 -4.14 -10.40
N ASP A 114 -6.50 -5.41 -9.97
CA ASP A 114 -6.65 -5.74 -8.56
C ASP A 114 -5.34 -5.45 -7.85
N GLN A 115 -5.36 -4.50 -6.92
CA GLN A 115 -4.17 -4.15 -6.14
C GLN A 115 -4.28 -4.62 -4.69
N LYS A 116 -5.20 -5.55 -4.38
CA LYS A 116 -5.38 -6.08 -3.03
C LYS A 116 -4.09 -6.64 -2.44
N ASP A 117 -3.35 -7.47 -3.19
CA ASP A 117 -2.11 -8.08 -2.70
C ASP A 117 -1.04 -7.03 -2.41
N ILE A 118 -0.92 -6.02 -3.29
CA ILE A 118 0.01 -4.89 -3.10
C ILE A 118 -0.37 -4.11 -1.84
N PHE A 119 -1.65 -3.81 -1.67
CA PHE A 119 -2.14 -3.10 -0.50
C PHE A 119 -1.90 -3.87 0.80
N GLN A 120 -2.19 -5.17 0.83
CA GLN A 120 -1.92 -6.03 1.99
C GLN A 120 -0.42 -6.10 2.30
N TYR A 121 0.42 -6.20 1.26
CA TYR A 121 1.87 -6.19 1.44
C TYR A 121 2.36 -4.84 1.99
N LEU A 122 1.85 -3.71 1.47
CA LEU A 122 2.18 -2.38 1.97
C LEU A 122 1.77 -2.19 3.44
N MET A 123 0.56 -2.60 3.81
CA MET A 123 0.11 -2.54 5.21
C MET A 123 1.00 -3.39 6.13
N LYS A 124 1.38 -4.60 5.69
CA LYS A 124 2.28 -5.47 6.45
C LYS A 124 3.66 -4.83 6.64
N VAL A 125 4.22 -4.25 5.58
CA VAL A 125 5.51 -3.53 5.66
C VAL A 125 5.42 -2.31 6.58
N GLU A 126 4.31 -1.58 6.54
CA GLU A 126 4.08 -0.43 7.42
C GLU A 126 3.98 -0.85 8.90
N GLU A 127 3.27 -1.94 9.18
CA GLU A 127 3.18 -2.52 10.53
C GLU A 127 4.54 -2.98 11.05
N GLU A 128 5.30 -3.72 10.23
CA GLU A 128 6.66 -4.17 10.57
C GLU A 128 7.61 -2.99 10.83
N ASN A 129 7.55 -1.94 9.99
CA ASN A 129 8.33 -0.72 10.19
C ASN A 129 7.96 0.01 11.48
N LEU A 130 6.68 0.07 11.84
CA LEU A 130 6.22 0.69 13.08
C LEU A 130 6.76 -0.06 14.31
N VAL A 131 6.70 -1.39 14.29
CA VAL A 131 7.25 -2.23 15.37
C VAL A 131 8.76 -2.03 15.49
N LEU A 132 9.47 -2.04 14.36
CA LEU A 132 10.91 -1.80 14.33
C LEU A 132 11.28 -0.41 14.88
N SER A 133 10.58 0.64 14.46
CA SER A 133 10.83 2.01 14.94
C SER A 133 10.67 2.10 16.45
N LYS A 134 9.61 1.53 17.03
CA LYS A 134 9.40 1.50 18.48
C LYS A 134 10.50 0.74 19.22
N ALA A 135 10.97 -0.38 18.67
CA ALA A 135 12.07 -1.14 19.25
C ALA A 135 13.38 -0.34 19.24
N LEU A 136 13.67 0.35 18.13
CA LEU A 136 14.83 1.23 18.01
C LEU A 136 14.78 2.40 19.00
N ASP A 137 13.63 3.06 19.14
CA ASP A 137 13.43 4.14 20.11
C ASP A 137 13.67 3.67 21.55
N TYR A 138 13.12 2.50 21.89
CA TYR A 138 13.31 1.89 23.20
C TYR A 138 14.78 1.56 23.50
N ILE A 139 15.49 0.96 22.53
CA ILE A 139 16.92 0.65 22.67
C ILE A 139 17.73 1.94 22.77
N SER A 140 17.43 2.94 21.95
CA SER A 140 18.09 4.25 21.95
C SER A 140 17.98 4.94 23.32
N HIS A 141 16.77 4.95 23.91
CA HIS A 141 16.57 5.47 25.28
C HIS A 141 17.41 4.73 26.32
N LYS A 142 17.48 3.39 26.24
CA LYS A 142 18.30 2.58 27.16
C LYS A 142 19.80 2.78 26.99
N LEU A 143 20.28 2.93 25.76
CA LEU A 143 21.68 3.22 25.48
C LEU A 143 22.06 4.61 25.99
N ARG A 144 21.18 5.59 25.75
CA ARG A 144 21.38 6.96 26.23
C ARG A 144 21.49 7.01 27.74
N GLY A 145 20.67 6.27 28.48
CA GLY A 145 20.77 6.18 29.93
C GLY A 145 22.16 5.74 30.41
N ASP A 146 22.63 4.59 29.93
CA ASP A 146 23.95 4.04 30.28
C ASP A 146 25.10 5.00 29.88
N LEU A 147 24.98 5.64 28.71
CA LEU A 147 25.97 6.58 28.20
C LEU A 147 26.01 7.86 29.04
N THR A 148 24.84 8.47 29.32
CA THR A 148 24.73 9.68 30.13
C THR A 148 25.29 9.45 31.53
N THR A 149 24.99 8.31 32.17
CA THR A 149 25.57 7.99 33.47
C THR A 149 27.09 7.85 33.39
N SER A 150 27.60 7.16 32.36
CA SER A 150 29.05 6.96 32.21
C SER A 150 29.80 8.27 31.97
N LEU A 151 29.26 9.13 31.09
CA LEU A 151 29.82 10.46 30.83
C LEU A 151 29.80 11.34 32.09
N GLY A 152 28.68 11.35 32.82
CA GLY A 152 28.59 12.11 34.07
C GLY A 152 29.61 11.66 35.12
N VAL A 153 29.89 10.36 35.22
CA VAL A 153 30.97 9.84 36.10
C VAL A 153 32.35 10.32 35.65
N LEU A 154 32.62 10.33 34.34
CA LEU A 154 33.90 10.82 33.82
C LEU A 154 34.05 12.33 34.06
N GLU A 155 33.01 13.13 33.83
CA GLU A 155 33.00 14.57 34.13
C GLU A 155 33.23 14.85 35.63
N LEU A 156 32.73 14.00 36.53
CA LEU A 156 33.00 14.13 37.96
C LEU A 156 34.50 13.97 38.29
N PHE A 157 35.21 13.09 37.58
CA PHE A 157 36.66 12.93 37.78
C PHE A 157 37.46 14.13 37.28
N ASP A 158 36.97 14.85 36.28
CA ASP A 158 37.61 16.06 35.74
C ASP A 158 37.34 17.29 36.60
N THR A 159 36.23 17.30 37.36
CA THR A 159 35.76 18.48 38.11
C THR A 159 36.07 18.43 39.60
N VAL A 160 36.17 17.24 40.21
CA VAL A 160 36.34 17.07 41.66
C VAL A 160 37.43 16.05 41.97
N ASN A 161 38.20 16.29 43.03
CA ASN A 161 39.17 15.31 43.52
C ASN A 161 38.45 14.18 44.29
N VAL A 162 38.10 13.11 43.57
CA VAL A 162 37.38 11.95 44.13
C VAL A 162 38.33 11.01 44.88
N PRO A 163 38.02 10.62 46.14
CA PRO A 163 38.80 9.64 46.91
C PRO A 163 38.98 8.30 46.18
N THR A 164 40.12 7.63 46.39
CA THR A 164 40.51 6.40 45.65
C THR A 164 39.48 5.28 45.75
N ASN A 165 38.86 5.08 46.92
CA ASN A 165 37.82 4.07 47.16
C ASN A 165 36.51 4.36 46.39
N GLU A 166 36.10 5.62 46.29
CA GLU A 166 34.93 6.04 45.51
C GLU A 166 35.21 5.96 44.01
N LYS A 167 36.43 6.35 43.60
CA LYS A 167 36.88 6.26 42.20
C LYS A 167 36.81 4.84 41.65
N GLU A 168 37.24 3.84 42.43
CA GLU A 168 37.13 2.44 42.04
C GLU A 168 35.67 1.99 41.86
N THR A 169 34.78 2.44 42.74
CA THR A 169 33.35 2.12 42.68
C THR A 169 32.69 2.74 41.45
N LEU A 170 32.99 4.00 41.16
CA LEU A 170 32.50 4.74 39.99
C LEU A 170 33.02 4.16 38.67
N LEU A 171 34.29 3.74 38.61
CA LEU A 171 34.84 3.03 37.44
C LEU A 171 34.16 1.68 37.20
N LYS A 172 33.73 0.97 38.25
CA LYS A 172 32.93 -0.26 38.10
C LYS A 172 31.56 0.03 37.47
N VAL A 173 30.93 1.17 37.80
CA VAL A 173 29.66 1.60 37.18
C VAL A 173 29.87 1.90 35.69
N VAL A 174 30.89 2.65 35.33
CA VAL A 174 31.23 2.94 33.92
C VAL A 174 31.49 1.65 33.15
N LYS A 175 32.30 0.74 33.70
CA LYS A 175 32.59 -0.55 33.05
C LYS A 175 31.31 -1.35 32.80
N LYS A 176 30.44 -1.46 33.80
CA LYS A 176 29.16 -2.18 33.68
C LYS A 176 28.24 -1.55 32.64
N ASN A 177 28.18 -0.22 32.58
CA ASN A 177 27.39 0.49 31.59
C ASN A 177 27.92 0.27 30.16
N LEU A 178 29.25 0.27 29.98
CA LEU A 178 29.86 -0.05 28.68
C LEU A 178 29.58 -1.50 28.25
N GLU A 179 29.68 -2.47 29.17
CA GLU A 179 29.30 -3.87 28.92
C GLU A 179 27.81 -4.00 28.54
N ASN A 180 26.92 -3.25 29.21
CA ASN A 180 25.50 -3.22 28.88
C ASN A 180 25.24 -2.62 27.49
N ILE A 181 25.94 -1.53 27.14
CA ILE A 181 25.85 -0.89 25.82
C ILE A 181 26.26 -1.88 24.73
N ASP A 182 27.41 -2.54 24.90
CA ASP A 182 27.93 -3.52 23.95
C ASP A 182 26.95 -4.68 23.72
N ALA A 183 26.42 -5.26 24.80
CA ALA A 183 25.40 -6.31 24.72
C ALA A 183 24.11 -5.85 24.01
N LYS A 184 23.66 -4.62 24.25
CA LYS A 184 22.47 -4.04 23.60
C LYS A 184 22.71 -3.77 22.12
N ILE A 185 23.90 -3.28 21.74
CA ILE A 185 24.29 -3.08 20.33
C ILE A 185 24.33 -4.43 19.61
N HIS A 186 24.95 -5.44 20.21
CA HIS A 186 24.96 -6.80 19.66
C HIS A 186 23.55 -7.36 19.44
N CYS A 187 22.64 -7.15 20.39
CA CYS A 187 21.25 -7.55 20.25
C CYS A 187 20.55 -6.84 19.07
N LEU A 188 20.77 -5.53 18.93
CA LEU A 188 20.19 -4.72 17.85
C LEU A 188 20.70 -5.15 16.46
N VAL A 189 22.01 -5.39 16.31
CA VAL A 189 22.58 -5.88 15.05
C VAL A 189 21.99 -7.23 14.68
N ARG A 190 21.82 -8.14 15.65
CA ARG A 190 21.20 -9.45 15.40
C ARG A 190 19.78 -9.31 14.87
N ILE A 191 18.94 -8.50 15.52
CA ILE A 191 17.55 -8.25 15.09
C ILE A 191 17.50 -7.70 13.66
N LEU A 192 18.39 -6.75 13.31
CA LEU A 192 18.45 -6.19 11.97
C LEU A 192 18.98 -7.18 10.91
N SER A 193 19.77 -8.17 11.31
CA SER A 193 20.37 -9.17 10.41
C SER A 193 19.52 -10.41 10.15
N GLU A 194 18.61 -10.77 11.07
CA GLU A 194 17.73 -11.94 10.93
C GLU A 194 16.56 -11.71 9.93
N HIS A 195 16.36 -10.48 9.47
CA HIS A 195 15.33 -10.10 8.49
C HIS A 195 15.86 -9.96 7.04
N LYS A 196 17.02 -10.55 6.73
CA LYS A 196 17.64 -10.51 5.39
C LYS A 196 17.44 -11.79 4.58
#